data_AF-A0AAD4Z6L4-F1
#
_entry.id   AF-A0AAD4Z6L4-F1
#
_cell.length_a   1.000
_cell.length_b   1.000
_cell.length_c   1.000
_cell.angle_alpha   90.00
_cell.angle_beta   90.00
_cell.angle_gamma   90.00
#
_symmetry.space_group_name_H-M   'P 1'
#
loop_
_entity.id
_entity.type
_entity.pdbx_description
1 polymer ?
#
loop_
_entity_poly.entity_id
_entity_poly.type
_entity_poly.pdbx_seq_one_letter_code
_entity_poly.pdbx_strand_id
1 'polypeptide(L)'
;MFTLRAAVMWTMNDFPAYAMVSGWSTKGYMACPICKEDVTSERRLRPREWSGDKILEQLNRLDFAPFRKTVSWTRPSTHMKWTHKPMFFELPYLSKLKLRHSLDVMHVEKNVFDTLVGTILDIEGKTKDIIKARLDLKEWAYEGVYG
;
A
#
# COMPACT_ATOMS: atom_id res chain seq x y z
N MET A 1 -27.77 7.96 -32.34
CA MET A 1 -27.42 7.28 -31.07
C MET A 1 -25.91 7.09 -31.05
N PHE A 2 -25.21 7.70 -30.10
CA PHE A 2 -23.75 7.64 -29.99
C PHE A 2 -23.35 6.67 -28.87
N THR A 3 -22.34 5.85 -29.14
CA THR A 3 -21.79 4.91 -28.15
C THR A 3 -20.62 5.57 -27.43
N LEU A 4 -20.81 5.91 -26.16
CA LEU A 4 -19.72 6.37 -25.30
C LEU A 4 -18.89 5.15 -24.86
N ARG A 5 -17.57 5.25 -25.01
CA ARG A 5 -16.61 4.29 -24.44
C ARG A 5 -15.72 5.05 -23.47
N ALA A 6 -15.62 4.56 -22.23
CA ALA A 6 -14.75 5.11 -21.20
C ALA A 6 -13.71 4.06 -20.78
N ALA A 7 -12.50 4.51 -20.44
CA ALA A 7 -11.43 3.69 -19.93
C ALA A 7 -10.74 4.40 -18.76
N VAL A 8 -10.27 3.63 -17.77
CA VAL A 8 -9.56 4.14 -16.61
C VAL A 8 -8.07 4.13 -16.91
N MET A 9 -7.43 5.29 -16.94
CA MET A 9 -5.98 5.40 -17.23
C MET A 9 -5.13 5.24 -15.97
N TRP A 10 -5.48 5.95 -14.90
CA TRP A 10 -4.82 5.89 -13.60
C TRP A 10 -5.80 6.24 -12.49
N THR A 11 -5.41 5.96 -11.24
CA THR A 11 -6.15 6.42 -10.05
C THR A 11 -5.21 7.25 -9.19
N MET A 12 -5.69 8.39 -8.66
CA MET A 12 -4.96 9.23 -7.70
C MET A 12 -5.53 8.92 -6.31
N ASN A 13 -4.68 8.46 -5.40
CA ASN A 13 -5.14 7.99 -4.09
C ASN A 13 -4.15 8.39 -2.98
N ASP A 14 -4.66 8.71 -1.79
CA ASP A 14 -3.85 8.77 -0.57
C ASP A 14 -3.47 7.36 -0.08
N PHE A 15 -2.69 7.22 1.00
CA PHE A 15 -2.26 5.90 1.48
C PHE A 15 -3.39 4.94 1.89
N PRO A 16 -4.44 5.38 2.62
CA PRO A 16 -5.59 4.53 2.91
C PRO A 16 -6.34 4.06 1.66
N ALA A 17 -6.65 4.96 0.73
CA ALA A 17 -7.33 4.59 -0.51
C ALA A 17 -6.43 3.71 -1.38
N TYR A 18 -5.12 4.01 -1.44
CA TYR A 18 -4.13 3.19 -2.14
C TYR A 18 -4.13 1.74 -1.64
N ALA A 19 -4.17 1.52 -0.32
CA ALA A 19 -4.21 0.17 0.24
C ALA A 19 -5.46 -0.60 -0.22
N MET A 20 -6.58 0.11 -0.36
CA MET A 20 -7.84 -0.45 -0.83
C MET A 20 -7.83 -0.70 -2.34
N VAL A 21 -7.29 0.20 -3.16
CA VAL A 21 -7.33 0.03 -4.63
C VAL A 21 -6.23 -0.88 -5.16
N SER A 22 -5.11 -0.98 -4.46
CA SER A 22 -3.97 -1.81 -4.86
C SER A 22 -4.07 -3.23 -4.30
N GLY A 23 -4.84 -3.47 -3.25
CA GLY A 23 -4.84 -4.75 -2.53
C GLY A 23 -3.63 -4.96 -1.61
N TRP A 24 -2.70 -4.01 -1.56
CA TRP A 24 -1.46 -4.11 -0.80
C TRP A 24 -1.56 -3.42 0.57
N SER A 25 -1.13 -4.09 1.64
CA SER A 25 -1.08 -3.47 2.96
C SER A 25 0.00 -2.39 3.02
N THR A 26 -0.40 -1.16 3.32
CA THR A 26 0.50 -0.02 3.58
C THR A 26 1.03 0.04 5.02
N LYS A 27 0.73 -0.97 5.86
CA LYS A 27 1.14 -1.03 7.26
C LYS A 27 2.36 -1.95 7.50
N GLY A 28 3.29 -1.48 8.33
CA GLY A 28 4.46 -2.23 8.84
C GLY A 28 5.65 -2.30 7.87
N TYR A 29 6.65 -3.12 8.21
CA TYR A 29 7.80 -3.41 7.35
C TYR A 29 7.32 -4.02 6.01
N MET A 30 7.94 -3.66 4.87
CA MET A 30 7.52 -4.03 3.49
C MET A 30 6.22 -3.39 2.98
N ALA A 31 5.81 -2.24 3.50
CA ALA A 31 4.62 -1.49 3.05
C ALA A 31 4.67 -1.07 1.57
N CYS A 32 5.86 -0.98 0.97
CA CYS A 32 6.02 -0.67 -0.44
C CYS A 32 5.95 -1.96 -1.29
N PRO A 33 4.95 -2.09 -2.19
CA PRO A 33 4.82 -3.26 -3.08
C PRO A 33 5.98 -3.41 -4.07
N ILE A 34 6.70 -2.31 -4.29
CA ILE A 34 7.82 -2.22 -5.21
C ILE A 34 9.12 -2.63 -4.50
N CYS A 35 9.33 -2.18 -3.26
CA CYS A 35 10.57 -2.38 -2.52
C CYS A 35 10.62 -3.67 -1.70
N LYS A 36 9.48 -4.26 -1.32
CA LYS A 36 9.36 -5.52 -0.56
C LYS A 36 10.38 -5.65 0.58
N GLU A 37 11.31 -6.59 0.50
CA GLU A 37 12.33 -6.90 1.52
C GLU A 37 13.50 -5.92 1.51
N ASP A 38 13.72 -5.17 0.43
CA ASP A 38 14.90 -4.33 0.25
C ASP A 38 14.85 -3.02 1.05
N VAL A 39 13.87 -2.81 1.95
CA VAL A 39 13.52 -1.52 2.61
C VAL A 39 14.69 -0.84 3.33
N THR A 40 15.79 -1.54 3.61
CA THR A 40 16.93 -1.05 4.40
C THR A 40 17.94 -0.14 3.68
N SER A 41 17.96 -0.08 2.34
CA SER A 41 18.97 0.75 1.64
C SER A 41 18.42 2.12 1.23
N GLU A 42 19.02 3.20 1.74
CA GLU A 42 18.64 4.61 1.44
C GLU A 42 19.17 5.07 0.07
N ARG A 43 20.11 4.33 -0.52
CA ARG A 43 20.74 4.60 -1.83
C ARG A 43 20.44 3.47 -2.81
N ARG A 44 19.28 3.50 -3.48
CA ARG A 44 18.90 2.47 -4.46
C ARG A 44 18.92 2.99 -5.89
N LEU A 45 19.20 2.07 -6.81
CA LEU A 45 18.81 2.18 -8.20
C LEU A 45 17.28 2.09 -8.31
N ARG A 46 16.72 2.57 -9.43
CA ARG A 46 15.27 2.50 -9.69
C ARG A 46 14.75 1.08 -9.37
N PRO A 47 13.75 0.93 -8.49
CA PRO A 47 13.22 -0.38 -8.14
C PRO A 47 12.72 -1.14 -9.37
N ARG A 48 12.81 -2.47 -9.33
CA ARG A 48 12.42 -3.33 -10.46
C ARG A 48 10.94 -3.12 -10.80
N GLU A 49 10.64 -2.74 -12.04
CA GLU A 49 9.26 -2.60 -12.50
C GLU A 49 8.58 -3.97 -12.57
N TRP A 50 7.44 -4.10 -11.89
CA TRP A 50 6.61 -5.29 -11.94
C TRP A 50 5.62 -5.16 -13.11
N SER A 51 5.72 -6.06 -14.10
CA SER A 51 4.67 -6.18 -15.12
C SER A 51 3.35 -6.53 -14.43
N GLY A 52 2.26 -5.88 -14.84
CA GLY A 52 0.96 -6.15 -14.26
C GLY A 52 0.47 -7.58 -14.47
N ASP A 53 0.97 -8.28 -15.49
CA ASP A 53 0.67 -9.70 -15.73
C ASP A 53 1.28 -10.60 -14.64
N LYS A 54 2.50 -10.29 -14.18
CA LYS A 54 3.12 -11.02 -13.06
C LYS A 54 2.35 -10.80 -11.75
N ILE A 55 1.84 -9.59 -11.54
CA ILE A 55 1.00 -9.29 -10.37
C ILE A 55 -0.33 -10.05 -10.46
N LEU A 56 -0.95 -10.10 -11.65
CA LEU A 56 -2.20 -10.83 -11.86
C LEU A 56 -2.00 -12.33 -11.65
N GLU A 57 -0.90 -12.90 -12.12
CA GLU A 57 -0.54 -14.30 -11.87
C GLU A 57 -0.39 -14.58 -10.37
N GLN A 58 0.33 -13.73 -9.64
CA GLN A 58 0.45 -13.83 -8.19
C GLN A 58 -0.91 -13.75 -7.49
N LEU A 59 -1.75 -12.83 -7.92
CA LEU A 59 -3.08 -12.61 -7.36
C LEU A 59 -4.01 -13.79 -7.61
N ASN A 60 -3.91 -14.44 -8.77
CA ASN A 60 -4.71 -15.63 -9.09
C ASN A 60 -4.27 -16.88 -8.33
N ARG A 61 -3.05 -16.91 -7.78
CA ARG A 61 -2.56 -18.00 -6.92
C ARG A 61 -3.01 -17.87 -5.46
N LEU A 62 -3.61 -16.73 -5.08
CA LEU A 62 -4.05 -16.45 -3.73
C LEU A 62 -5.57 -16.65 -3.63
N ASP A 63 -5.99 -17.44 -2.65
CA ASP A 63 -7.40 -17.55 -2.30
C ASP A 63 -7.80 -16.38 -1.40
N PHE A 64 -8.61 -15.47 -1.95
CA PHE A 64 -9.17 -14.35 -1.21
C PHE A 64 -10.57 -14.67 -0.68
N ALA A 65 -10.83 -14.35 0.57
CA ALA A 65 -12.17 -14.44 1.13
C ALA A 65 -13.14 -13.47 0.40
N PRO A 66 -14.43 -13.83 0.21
CA PRO A 66 -15.40 -12.97 -0.46
C PRO A 66 -15.60 -11.63 0.28
N PHE A 67 -15.71 -10.54 -0.49
CA PHE A 67 -15.79 -9.13 -0.05
C PHE A 67 -17.02 -8.74 0.81
N ARG A 68 -17.76 -9.69 1.41
CA ARG A 68 -19.13 -9.43 1.91
C ARG A 68 -19.41 -9.71 3.38
N LYS A 69 -18.42 -10.07 4.21
CA LYS A 69 -18.68 -10.25 5.64
C LYS A 69 -17.67 -9.48 6.47
N THR A 70 -18.16 -8.90 7.56
CA THR A 70 -17.45 -8.25 8.66
C THR A 70 -16.52 -9.24 9.36
N VAL A 71 -15.56 -9.78 8.62
CA VAL A 71 -14.58 -10.75 9.09
C VAL A 71 -13.26 -10.03 8.98
N SER A 72 -12.50 -10.04 10.06
CA SER A 72 -11.10 -9.62 10.05
C SER A 72 -10.43 -10.22 8.82
N TRP A 73 -9.87 -9.39 7.94
CA TRP A 73 -9.15 -9.83 6.75
C TRP A 73 -8.17 -10.94 7.14
N THR A 74 -8.55 -12.20 6.93
CA THR A 74 -7.66 -13.32 7.20
C THR A 74 -6.61 -13.24 6.11
N ARG A 75 -5.44 -12.71 6.47
CA ARG A 75 -4.34 -12.53 5.54
C ARG A 75 -4.03 -13.91 4.92
N PRO A 76 -3.90 -14.01 3.58
CA PRO A 76 -3.39 -15.24 3.01
C PRO A 76 -2.01 -15.53 3.65
N SER A 77 -1.79 -16.78 4.06
CA SER A 77 -0.59 -17.24 4.78
C SER A 77 0.63 -17.29 3.86
N THR A 78 1.01 -16.16 3.30
CA THR A 78 2.14 -16.02 2.37
C THR A 78 3.08 -14.93 2.85
N HIS A 79 4.34 -14.99 2.41
CA HIS A 79 5.39 -14.00 2.68
C HIS A 79 5.10 -12.59 2.09
N MET A 80 3.88 -12.36 1.58
CA MET A 80 3.50 -11.13 0.88
C MET A 80 2.33 -10.43 1.58
N LYS A 81 2.33 -9.10 1.50
CA LYS A 81 1.39 -8.19 2.20
C LYS A 81 0.04 -8.02 1.48
N TRP A 82 -0.35 -8.96 0.61
CA TRP A 82 -1.64 -8.90 -0.09
C TRP A 82 -2.79 -9.07 0.90
N THR A 83 -3.77 -8.17 0.82
CA THR A 83 -4.95 -8.18 1.70
C THR A 83 -6.18 -8.71 0.98
N HIS A 84 -6.33 -8.37 -0.31
CA HIS A 84 -7.49 -8.74 -1.10
C HIS A 84 -7.19 -8.63 -2.60
N LYS A 85 -8.13 -9.13 -3.41
CA LYS A 85 -8.12 -8.97 -4.86
C LYS A 85 -8.61 -7.56 -5.26
N PRO A 86 -7.75 -6.65 -5.76
CA PRO A 86 -8.19 -5.35 -6.24
C PRO A 86 -9.17 -5.46 -7.41
N MET A 87 -10.30 -4.74 -7.31
CA MET A 87 -11.37 -4.71 -8.33
C MET A 87 -10.86 -4.31 -9.71
N PHE A 88 -9.88 -3.42 -9.79
CA PHE A 88 -9.35 -2.96 -11.08
C PHE A 88 -8.68 -4.08 -11.91
N PHE A 89 -8.24 -5.18 -11.29
CA PHE A 89 -7.69 -6.33 -12.01
C PHE A 89 -8.75 -7.22 -12.68
N GLU A 90 -10.04 -6.92 -12.50
CA GLU A 90 -11.12 -7.50 -13.32
C GLU A 90 -11.10 -6.91 -14.75
N LEU A 91 -10.47 -5.76 -14.96
CA LEU A 91 -10.34 -5.12 -16.27
C LEU A 91 -9.13 -5.69 -17.03
N PRO A 92 -9.32 -6.36 -18.19
CA PRO A 92 -8.24 -7.09 -18.89
C PRO A 92 -7.07 -6.21 -19.37
N TYR A 93 -7.31 -4.92 -19.58
CA TYR A 93 -6.27 -3.98 -20.05
C TYR A 93 -5.45 -3.39 -18.91
N LEU A 94 -5.90 -3.51 -17.66
CA LEU A 94 -5.28 -2.81 -16.54
C LEU A 94 -3.95 -3.42 -16.13
N SER A 95 -3.74 -4.72 -16.39
CA SER A 95 -2.42 -5.37 -16.23
C SER A 95 -1.36 -4.78 -17.17
N LYS A 96 -1.79 -4.18 -18.29
CA LYS A 96 -0.91 -3.57 -19.29
C LYS A 96 -0.56 -2.11 -19.00
N LEU A 97 -1.24 -1.48 -18.03
CA LEU A 97 -0.97 -0.10 -17.64
C LEU A 97 0.27 -0.02 -16.72
N LYS A 98 1.26 0.78 -17.14
CA LYS A 98 2.49 1.02 -16.37
C LYS A 98 2.24 1.81 -15.09
N LEU A 99 1.30 2.76 -15.12
CA LEU A 99 0.95 3.65 -14.01
C LEU A 99 -0.50 3.44 -13.58
N ARG A 100 -0.75 2.47 -12.70
CA ARG A 100 -2.10 2.14 -12.22
C ARG A 100 -2.56 3.03 -11.06
N HIS A 101 -1.61 3.43 -10.23
CA HIS A 101 -1.86 4.17 -9.01
C HIS A 101 -0.82 5.29 -8.91
N SER A 102 -1.31 6.53 -8.82
CA SER A 102 -0.54 7.71 -8.45
C SER A 102 -0.86 8.04 -7.00
N LEU A 103 0.16 8.34 -6.20
CA LEU A 103 -0.06 8.81 -4.84
C LEU A 103 -0.46 10.28 -4.85
N ASP A 104 -1.50 10.60 -4.10
CA ASP A 104 -1.92 11.96 -3.86
C ASP A 104 -0.97 12.62 -2.86
N VAL A 105 0.09 13.24 -3.38
CA VAL A 105 1.13 13.90 -2.59
C VAL A 105 0.54 15.00 -1.71
N MET A 106 -0.46 15.73 -2.17
CA MET A 106 -1.04 16.85 -1.43
C MET A 106 -1.73 16.38 -0.15
N HIS A 107 -2.55 15.33 -0.24
CA HIS A 107 -3.20 14.75 0.93
C HIS A 107 -2.20 14.03 1.84
N VAL A 108 -1.17 13.40 1.27
CA VAL A 108 -0.10 12.76 2.04
C VAL A 108 0.68 13.79 2.85
N GLU A 109 1.15 14.86 2.23
CA GLU A 109 1.94 15.92 2.88
C GLU A 109 1.13 16.59 3.99
N LYS A 110 -0.13 16.91 3.74
CA LYS A 110 -1.02 17.47 4.78
C LYS A 110 -1.14 16.54 5.99
N ASN A 111 -1.38 15.25 5.76
CA ASN A 111 -1.52 14.27 6.83
C ASN A 111 -0.24 14.09 7.65
N VAL A 112 0.92 14.11 7.00
CA VAL A 112 2.23 14.05 7.66
C VAL A 112 2.50 15.31 8.47
N PHE A 113 2.24 16.49 7.89
CA PHE A 113 2.44 17.77 8.56
C PHE A 113 1.53 17.92 9.80
N ASP A 114 0.23 17.62 9.66
CA ASP A 114 -0.72 17.69 10.78
C ASP A 114 -0.32 16.75 11.92
N THR A 115 0.23 15.57 11.58
CA THR A 115 0.76 14.61 12.55
C THR A 115 2.01 15.14 13.26
N LEU A 116 2.96 15.69 12.49
CA LEU A 116 4.22 16.23 13.03
C LEU A 116 3.95 17.40 13.97
N VAL A 117 3.12 18.36 13.54
CA VAL A 117 2.72 19.52 14.33
C VAL A 117 1.98 19.09 15.59
N GLY A 118 1.06 18.12 15.47
CA GLY A 118 0.34 17.56 16.61
C GLY A 118 1.28 16.98 17.68
N THR A 119 2.31 16.24 17.24
CA THR A 119 3.31 15.65 18.13
C THR A 119 4.27 16.70 18.72
N ILE A 120 4.80 17.63 17.92
CA ILE A 120 5.76 18.64 18.39
C ILE A 120 5.13 19.59 19.41
N LEU A 121 3.88 19.98 19.17
CA LEU A 121 3.17 20.93 20.03
C LEU A 121 2.39 20.23 21.16
N ASP A 122 2.54 18.91 21.31
CA ASP A 122 1.83 18.07 22.29
C ASP A 122 0.32 18.38 22.37
N ILE A 123 -0.33 18.45 21.20
CA ILE A 123 -1.75 18.76 21.13
C ILE A 123 -2.54 17.50 21.50
N GLU A 124 -3.26 17.57 22.62
CA GLU A 124 -4.09 16.48 23.12
C GLU A 124 -5.04 15.94 22.03
N GLY A 125 -4.98 14.63 21.78
CA GLY A 125 -5.78 13.95 20.75
C GLY A 125 -5.21 13.98 19.32
N LYS A 126 -4.15 14.74 19.04
CA LYS A 126 -3.47 14.77 17.72
C LYS A 126 -2.08 14.14 17.73
N THR A 127 -1.46 14.01 18.89
CA THR A 127 -0.15 13.34 19.05
C THR A 127 -0.21 11.87 18.62
N LYS A 128 0.71 11.45 17.74
CA LYS A 128 0.86 10.05 17.31
C LYS A 128 1.95 9.28 18.09
N ASP A 129 2.54 9.89 19.11
CA ASP A 129 3.43 9.22 20.08
C ASP A 129 2.66 8.27 21.00
N ILE A 130 2.31 7.11 20.46
CA ILE A 130 1.65 6.03 21.19
C ILE A 130 2.68 4.95 21.50
N ILE A 131 2.49 4.19 22.60
CA ILE A 131 3.34 3.04 22.96
C ILE A 131 3.58 2.11 21.76
N LYS A 132 2.56 1.88 20.92
CA LYS A 132 2.68 1.11 19.68
C LYS A 132 3.69 1.70 18.69
N ALA A 133 3.65 3.02 18.46
CA ALA A 133 4.61 3.68 17.58
C ALA A 133 6.05 3.54 18.09
N ARG A 134 6.25 3.60 19.42
CA ARG A 134 7.56 3.37 20.05
C ARG A 134 8.04 1.92 19.94
N LEU A 135 7.13 0.95 19.96
CA LEU A 135 7.46 -0.47 19.77
C LEU A 135 7.78 -0.76 18.30
N ASP A 136 7.00 -0.24 17.36
CA ASP A 136 7.26 -0.37 15.91
C ASP A 136 8.63 0.23 15.55
N LEU A 137 9.00 1.37 16.14
CA LEU A 137 10.34 1.98 15.98
C LEU A 137 11.47 1.10 16.51
N LYS A 138 11.26 0.41 17.64
CA LYS A 138 12.23 -0.54 18.18
C LYS A 138 12.37 -1.74 17.25
N GLU A 139 11.27 -2.32 16.80
CA GLU A 139 11.26 -3.45 15.87
C GLU A 139 12.01 -3.12 14.57
N TRP A 140 11.77 -1.94 13.98
CA TRP A 140 12.52 -1.45 12.83
C TRP A 140 14.02 -1.30 13.10
N ALA A 141 14.41 -0.80 14.27
CA ALA A 141 15.81 -0.66 14.64
C ALA A 141 16.50 -2.03 14.83
N TYR A 142 15.79 -3.03 15.37
CA TYR A 142 16.33 -4.38 15.55
C TYR A 142 16.45 -5.12 14.21
N GLU A 143 15.44 -5.08 13.33
CA GLU A 143 15.49 -5.75 12.02
C GLU A 143 16.50 -5.11 11.06
N GLY A 144 16.76 -3.80 11.17
CA GLY A 144 17.76 -3.11 10.33
C GLY A 144 19.22 -3.31 10.74
N VAL A 145 19.49 -3.78 11.97
CA VAL A 145 20.85 -4.02 12.49
C VAL A 145 21.28 -5.49 12.36
N TYR A 146 20.32 -6.42 12.31
CA TYR A 146 20.57 -7.87 12.26
C TYR A 146 20.07 -8.56 10.98
N GLY A 147 19.56 -7.81 9.99
CA GLY A 147 19.07 -8.30 8.69
C GLY A 147 20.05 -8.15 7.55
#